data_AF-A0A924G4I8-F1
#
_entry.id   AF-A0A924G4I8-F1
#
_cell.length_a   1.000
_cell.length_b   1.000
_cell.length_c   1.000
_cell.angle_alpha   90.00
_cell.angle_beta   90.00
_cell.angle_gamma   90.00
#
_symmetry.space_group_name_H-M   'P 1'
#
loop_
_entity.id
_entity.type
_entity.pdbx_description
1 polymer ?
#
loop_
_entity_poly.entity_id
_entity_poly.type
_entity_poly.pdbx_seq_one_letter_code
_entity_poly.pdbx_strand_id
1 'polypeptide(L)'
;MYRRVLLKLSGEQLAGKFEGGIDSELAAWIGQEIKKVVVAGTQVVVMVGGGNYARGAQLAGHGIGRVTADNIGMLATMMNAVALADIFNGHDVSARVLTNIKADQIADQFTHRRAISDLKKGHVVIVAGGIGRPYLTTDTAALSLALELECEVVLKATKVNGVYDKDPAQFVDAKKVDAVSFQDAVSDEAIKVMDKAALGLAMEYTLPVVIFDAMVAGNILRAVSDDGIGTKIS
;
A
#
# COMPACT_ATOMS: atom_id res chain seq x y z
N MET A 1 -14.14 -13.33 -3.09
CA MET A 1 -12.67 -13.35 -3.25
C MET A 1 -12.28 -12.66 -4.54
N TYR A 2 -11.42 -11.65 -4.43
CA TYR A 2 -10.92 -10.87 -5.56
C TYR A 2 -9.85 -11.63 -6.35
N ARG A 3 -9.87 -11.52 -7.67
CA ARG A 3 -8.89 -12.11 -8.60
C ARG A 3 -7.57 -11.35 -8.58
N ARG A 4 -7.61 -10.02 -8.44
CA ARG A 4 -6.43 -9.17 -8.39
C ARG A 4 -6.64 -8.04 -7.40
N VAL A 5 -5.66 -7.84 -6.52
CA VAL A 5 -5.70 -6.82 -5.47
C VAL A 5 -4.43 -6.00 -5.48
N LEU A 6 -4.55 -4.74 -5.05
CA LEU A 6 -3.39 -3.96 -4.64
C LEU A 6 -3.35 -3.84 -3.12
N LEU A 7 -2.31 -4.39 -2.51
CA LEU A 7 -2.02 -4.27 -1.09
C LEU A 7 -1.09 -3.08 -0.87
N LYS A 8 -1.60 -2.02 -0.23
CA LYS A 8 -0.82 -0.85 0.13
C LYS A 8 -0.32 -0.98 1.56
N LEU A 9 1.00 -1.04 1.73
CA LEU A 9 1.70 -1.09 3.01
C LEU A 9 2.26 0.30 3.35
N SER A 10 2.17 0.71 4.62
CA SER A 10 2.90 1.87 5.11
C SER A 10 4.37 1.51 5.35
N GLY A 11 5.29 2.41 4.99
CA GLY A 11 6.71 2.18 5.23
C GLY A 11 7.01 2.05 6.73
N GLU A 12 6.33 2.83 7.55
CA GLU A 12 6.42 2.80 9.01
C GLU A 12 6.01 1.45 9.61
N GLN A 13 5.12 0.71 8.96
CA GLN A 13 4.79 -0.65 9.41
C GLN A 13 5.99 -1.58 9.21
N LEU A 14 6.77 -1.39 8.15
CA LEU A 14 7.95 -2.23 7.88
C LEU A 14 9.11 -2.00 8.83
N ALA A 15 9.17 -0.86 9.51
CA ALA A 15 10.18 -0.65 10.55
C ALA A 15 10.00 -1.61 11.74
N GLY A 16 8.78 -2.15 11.94
CA GLY A 16 8.49 -3.13 12.97
C GLY A 16 8.91 -2.65 14.37
N LYS A 17 9.84 -3.38 14.99
CA LYS A 17 10.41 -3.06 16.32
C LYS A 17 11.51 -1.98 16.30
N PHE A 18 11.91 -1.50 15.13
CA PHE A 18 12.99 -0.52 14.96
C PHE A 18 12.46 0.90 14.73
N GLU A 19 13.29 1.91 15.01
CA GLU A 19 12.94 3.33 14.79
C GLU A 19 12.97 3.72 13.30
N GLY A 20 13.68 2.96 12.47
CA GLY A 20 13.78 3.15 11.03
C GLY A 20 14.37 1.92 10.35
N GLY A 21 14.40 1.92 9.02
CA GLY A 21 14.83 0.75 8.26
C GLY A 21 13.73 -0.30 8.14
N ILE A 22 14.11 -1.58 8.02
CA ILE A 22 13.18 -2.69 7.76
C ILE A 22 13.43 -3.78 8.80
N ASP A 23 12.36 -4.20 9.46
CA ASP A 23 12.32 -5.41 10.26
C ASP A 23 12.14 -6.61 9.33
N SER A 24 13.23 -7.36 9.13
CA SER A 24 13.24 -8.50 8.21
C SER A 24 12.33 -9.64 8.66
N GLU A 25 12.14 -9.82 9.97
CA GLU A 25 11.23 -10.86 10.50
C GLU A 25 9.78 -10.51 10.17
N LEU A 26 9.41 -9.25 10.36
CA LEU A 26 8.08 -8.76 10.02
C LEU A 26 7.84 -8.79 8.50
N ALA A 27 8.82 -8.36 7.70
CA ALA A 27 8.73 -8.43 6.25
C ALA A 27 8.56 -9.88 5.76
N ALA A 28 9.33 -10.82 6.32
CA ALA A 28 9.19 -12.24 6.00
C ALA A 28 7.79 -12.78 6.38
N TRP A 29 7.28 -12.38 7.55
CA TRP A 29 5.93 -12.73 7.99
C TRP A 29 4.85 -12.19 7.05
N ILE A 30 4.94 -10.92 6.62
CA ILE A 30 4.03 -10.34 5.61
C ILE A 30 4.12 -11.13 4.29
N GLY A 31 5.33 -11.52 3.87
CA GLY A 31 5.54 -12.38 2.71
C GLY A 31 4.78 -13.70 2.82
N GLN A 32 4.83 -14.36 3.99
CA GLN A 32 4.07 -15.60 4.23
C GLN A 32 2.55 -15.37 4.24
N GLU A 33 2.06 -14.24 4.75
CA GLU A 33 0.63 -13.90 4.65
C GLU A 33 0.20 -13.68 3.19
N ILE A 34 1.02 -13.00 2.38
CA ILE A 34 0.78 -12.82 0.94
C ILE A 34 0.86 -14.17 0.21
N LYS A 35 1.76 -15.08 0.62
CA LYS A 35 1.86 -16.42 0.04
C LYS A 35 0.53 -17.17 0.10
N LYS A 36 -0.19 -17.07 1.21
CA LYS A 36 -1.53 -17.69 1.37
C LYS A 36 -2.52 -17.17 0.32
N VAL A 37 -2.46 -15.87 0.03
CA VAL A 37 -3.29 -15.22 -1.00
C VAL A 37 -2.93 -15.67 -2.41
N VAL A 38 -1.63 -15.71 -2.73
CA VAL A 38 -1.15 -16.16 -4.04
C VAL A 38 -1.48 -17.62 -4.29
N VAL A 39 -1.33 -18.49 -3.28
CA VAL A 39 -1.69 -19.91 -3.34
C VAL A 39 -3.21 -20.10 -3.53
N ALA A 40 -4.03 -19.19 -3.02
CA ALA A 40 -5.48 -19.16 -3.27
C ALA A 40 -5.85 -18.70 -4.69
N GLY A 41 -4.88 -18.30 -5.52
CA GLY A 41 -5.07 -17.93 -6.92
C GLY A 41 -5.25 -16.43 -7.18
N THR A 42 -5.16 -15.59 -6.14
CA THR A 42 -5.25 -14.13 -6.29
C THR A 42 -3.90 -13.54 -6.72
N GLN A 43 -3.94 -12.65 -7.71
CA GLN A 43 -2.78 -11.86 -8.14
C GLN A 43 -2.58 -10.67 -7.20
N VAL A 44 -1.37 -10.49 -6.68
CA VAL A 44 -1.07 -9.47 -5.66
C VAL A 44 -0.09 -8.44 -6.21
N VAL A 45 -0.53 -7.19 -6.22
CA VAL A 45 0.33 -6.02 -6.38
C VAL A 45 0.61 -5.45 -5.00
N VAL A 46 1.87 -5.14 -4.70
CA VAL A 46 2.26 -4.47 -3.45
C VAL A 46 2.74 -3.07 -3.79
N MET A 47 2.23 -2.08 -3.08
CA MET A 47 2.81 -0.73 -3.06
C MET A 47 3.19 -0.38 -1.63
N VAL A 48 4.40 0.14 -1.45
CA VAL A 48 4.98 0.41 -0.14
C VAL A 48 5.35 1.88 0.01
N GLY A 49 5.00 2.48 1.15
CA GLY A 49 5.43 3.85 1.49
C GLY A 49 6.90 3.92 1.92
N GLY A 50 7.48 5.12 1.99
CA GLY A 50 8.90 5.33 2.34
C GLY A 50 9.15 5.85 3.76
N GLY A 51 8.11 5.96 4.59
CA GLY A 51 8.16 6.72 5.84
C GLY A 51 9.08 6.17 6.94
N ASN A 52 9.53 4.92 6.83
CA ASN A 52 10.56 4.31 7.68
C ASN A 52 12.01 4.75 7.37
N TYR A 53 12.25 5.38 6.22
CA TYR A 53 13.52 6.00 5.89
C TYR A 53 13.39 7.52 5.79
N ALA A 54 12.35 8.00 5.12
CA ALA A 54 12.15 9.41 4.85
C ALA A 54 10.68 9.75 4.59
N ARG A 55 10.16 10.76 5.28
CA ARG A 55 8.90 11.42 4.93
C ARG A 55 9.19 12.77 4.27
N GLY A 56 8.88 12.91 2.98
CA GLY A 56 9.11 14.15 2.23
C GLY A 56 8.51 15.40 2.90
N ALA A 57 7.29 15.30 3.44
CA ALA A 57 6.66 16.41 4.15
C ALA A 57 7.41 16.85 5.42
N GLN A 58 8.12 15.94 6.11
CA GLN A 58 8.91 16.26 7.30
C GLN A 58 10.30 16.81 6.94
N LEU A 59 10.84 16.41 5.79
CA LEU A 59 12.12 16.91 5.28
C LEU A 59 11.99 18.32 4.68
N ALA A 60 10.81 18.69 4.18
CA ALA A 60 10.54 20.02 3.65
C ALA A 60 10.68 21.10 4.74
N GLY A 61 11.24 22.26 4.38
CA GLY A 61 11.31 23.43 5.27
C GLY A 61 12.67 23.67 5.94
N HIS A 62 13.61 22.72 5.87
CA HIS A 62 14.98 22.85 6.41
C HIS A 62 16.02 23.16 5.31
N GLY A 63 15.66 23.99 4.33
CA GLY A 63 16.47 24.24 3.13
C GLY A 63 16.28 23.21 2.00
N ILE A 64 15.54 22.12 2.25
CA ILE A 64 15.13 21.16 1.23
C ILE A 64 13.78 21.60 0.65
N GLY A 65 13.75 21.83 -0.67
CA GLY A 65 12.52 22.14 -1.39
C GLY A 65 11.56 20.95 -1.45
N ARG A 66 10.25 21.22 -1.50
CA ARG A 66 9.20 20.18 -1.50
C ARG A 66 9.40 19.11 -2.58
N VAL A 67 9.74 19.52 -3.80
CA VAL A 67 10.02 18.60 -4.93
C VAL A 67 11.15 17.63 -4.60
N THR A 68 12.26 18.14 -4.05
CA THR A 68 13.40 17.31 -3.64
C THR A 68 13.02 16.36 -2.51
N ALA A 69 12.24 16.83 -1.54
CA ALA A 69 11.80 16.02 -0.42
C ALA A 69 10.88 14.86 -0.86
N ASP A 70 9.97 15.10 -1.81
CA ASP A 70 9.14 14.04 -2.39
C ASP A 70 9.97 13.05 -3.22
N ASN A 71 10.98 13.51 -3.96
CA ASN A 71 11.94 12.62 -4.65
C ASN A 71 12.67 11.70 -3.67
N ILE A 72 13.12 12.22 -2.52
CA ILE A 72 13.74 11.41 -1.46
C ILE A 72 12.74 10.37 -0.95
N GLY A 73 11.47 10.76 -0.74
CA GLY A 73 10.42 9.82 -0.36
C GLY A 73 10.21 8.70 -1.40
N MET A 74 10.23 9.02 -2.69
CA MET A 74 10.14 8.03 -3.76
C MET A 74 11.35 7.08 -3.78
N LEU A 75 12.57 7.58 -3.55
CA LEU A 75 13.75 6.72 -3.40
C LEU A 75 13.64 5.80 -2.18
N ALA A 76 13.09 6.27 -1.06
CA ALA A 76 12.81 5.45 0.10
C ALA A 76 11.81 4.31 -0.21
N THR A 77 10.81 4.54 -1.06
CA THR A 77 9.93 3.44 -1.53
C THR A 77 10.69 2.40 -2.35
N MET A 78 11.68 2.81 -3.15
CA MET A 78 12.52 1.88 -3.92
C MET A 78 13.41 1.04 -3.02
N MET A 79 13.97 1.64 -1.96
CA MET A 79 14.74 0.92 -0.93
C MET A 79 13.89 -0.19 -0.31
N ASN A 80 12.65 0.14 0.09
CA ASN A 80 11.71 -0.85 0.62
C ASN A 80 11.38 -1.95 -0.39
N ALA A 81 11.10 -1.59 -1.65
CA ALA A 81 10.69 -2.58 -2.63
C ALA A 81 11.79 -3.60 -2.97
N VAL A 82 13.04 -3.14 -3.10
CA VAL A 82 14.19 -4.04 -3.33
C VAL A 82 14.39 -4.99 -2.15
N ALA A 83 14.36 -4.48 -0.91
CA ALA A 83 14.50 -5.31 0.28
C ALA A 83 13.34 -6.30 0.44
N LEU A 84 12.09 -5.87 0.23
CA LEU A 84 10.93 -6.76 0.30
C LEU A 84 11.02 -7.87 -0.75
N ALA A 85 11.42 -7.56 -1.98
CA ALA A 85 11.54 -8.59 -3.00
C ALA A 85 12.60 -9.63 -2.66
N ASP A 86 13.76 -9.22 -2.14
CA ASP A 86 14.80 -10.15 -1.72
C ASP A 86 14.34 -11.05 -0.57
N ILE A 87 13.72 -10.45 0.46
CA ILE A 87 13.14 -11.19 1.60
C ILE A 87 12.05 -12.15 1.13
N PHE A 88 11.12 -11.70 0.29
CA PHE A 88 10.03 -12.55 -0.22
C PHE A 88 10.59 -13.72 -1.01
N ASN A 89 11.53 -13.48 -1.93
CA ASN A 89 12.16 -14.53 -2.73
C ASN A 89 12.93 -15.52 -1.86
N GLY A 90 13.66 -15.06 -0.83
CA GLY A 90 14.35 -15.90 0.14
C GLY A 90 13.43 -16.78 0.99
N HIS A 91 12.13 -16.48 0.99
CA HIS A 91 11.07 -17.20 1.72
C HIS A 91 10.06 -17.90 0.79
N ASP A 92 10.48 -18.22 -0.45
CA ASP A 92 9.69 -18.92 -1.47
C ASP A 92 8.39 -18.18 -1.85
N VAL A 93 8.44 -16.85 -1.88
CA VAL A 93 7.38 -15.96 -2.38
C VAL A 93 7.95 -15.20 -3.57
N SER A 94 7.65 -15.69 -4.76
CA SER A 94 8.25 -15.13 -5.97
C SER A 94 7.82 -13.68 -6.19
N ALA A 95 8.77 -12.74 -6.09
CA ALA A 95 8.52 -11.31 -6.17
C ALA A 95 9.34 -10.63 -7.27
N ARG A 96 8.76 -9.59 -7.88
CA ARG A 96 9.39 -8.73 -8.90
C ARG A 96 9.24 -7.28 -8.50
N VAL A 97 10.32 -6.51 -8.59
CA VAL A 97 10.30 -5.06 -8.34
C VAL A 97 10.15 -4.34 -9.66
N LEU A 98 9.18 -3.42 -9.72
CA LEU A 98 9.03 -2.46 -10.79
C LEU A 98 9.10 -1.04 -10.21
N THR A 99 9.69 -0.10 -10.96
CA THR A 99 9.82 1.30 -10.52
C THR A 99 9.30 2.29 -11.56
N ASN A 100 8.58 3.31 -11.11
CA ASN A 100 8.18 4.46 -11.92
C ASN A 100 9.32 5.48 -12.11
N ILE A 101 10.42 5.34 -11.37
CA ILE A 101 11.66 6.11 -11.55
C ILE A 101 12.66 5.24 -12.30
N LYS A 102 13.22 5.77 -13.39
CA LYS A 102 14.24 5.06 -14.18
C LYS A 102 15.50 4.82 -13.34
N ALA A 103 15.81 3.55 -13.09
CA ALA A 103 16.95 3.12 -12.28
C ALA A 103 17.48 1.77 -12.77
N ASP A 104 18.02 1.75 -13.99
CA ASP A 104 18.31 0.54 -14.78
C ASP A 104 19.20 -0.51 -14.07
N GLN A 105 20.04 -0.11 -13.11
CA GLN A 105 20.91 -1.02 -12.36
C GLN A 105 20.27 -1.58 -11.06
N ILE A 106 19.12 -1.06 -10.65
CA ILE A 106 18.51 -1.34 -9.35
C ILE A 106 17.21 -2.13 -9.50
N ALA A 107 16.33 -1.70 -10.39
CA ALA A 107 15.01 -2.32 -10.59
C ALA A 107 14.51 -2.11 -12.01
N ASP A 108 13.70 -3.06 -12.49
CA ASP A 108 13.06 -2.96 -13.80
C ASP A 108 12.12 -1.76 -13.86
N GLN A 109 12.11 -1.06 -15.00
CA GLN A 109 11.15 0.01 -15.21
C GLN A 109 9.71 -0.54 -15.26
N PHE A 110 8.81 0.14 -14.56
CA PHE A 110 7.39 -0.18 -14.63
C PHE A 110 6.85 0.04 -16.03
N THR A 111 6.17 -0.97 -16.55
CA THR A 111 5.27 -0.87 -17.69
C THR A 111 4.07 -1.76 -17.40
N HIS A 112 2.87 -1.31 -17.78
CA HIS A 112 1.65 -2.12 -17.70
C HIS A 112 1.86 -3.56 -18.20
N ARG A 113 2.46 -3.72 -19.38
CA ARG A 113 2.68 -5.05 -19.99
C ARG A 113 3.59 -5.96 -19.16
N ARG A 114 4.66 -5.41 -18.56
CA ARG A 114 5.58 -6.18 -17.71
C ARG A 114 4.89 -6.62 -16.42
N ALA A 115 4.24 -5.68 -15.73
CA ALA A 115 3.48 -5.97 -14.51
C ALA A 115 2.43 -7.06 -14.74
N ILE A 116 1.62 -6.94 -15.80
CA ILE A 116 0.62 -7.96 -16.15
C ILE A 116 1.27 -9.31 -16.48
N SER A 117 2.42 -9.33 -17.16
CA SER A 117 3.14 -10.57 -17.46
C SER A 117 3.59 -11.28 -16.19
N ASP A 118 4.13 -10.54 -15.23
CA ASP A 118 4.60 -11.11 -13.96
C ASP A 118 3.44 -11.58 -13.07
N LEU A 119 2.35 -10.80 -12.97
CA LEU A 119 1.12 -11.20 -12.26
C LEU A 119 0.53 -12.50 -12.83
N LYS A 120 0.51 -12.65 -14.17
CA LYS A 120 0.04 -13.87 -14.84
C LYS A 120 0.90 -15.11 -14.56
N LYS A 121 2.17 -14.93 -14.20
CA LYS A 121 3.07 -16.03 -13.78
C LYS A 121 2.97 -16.35 -12.29
N GLY A 122 2.10 -15.66 -11.55
CA GLY A 122 1.96 -15.82 -10.10
C GLY A 122 3.03 -15.11 -9.30
N HIS A 123 3.78 -14.18 -9.90
CA HIS A 123 4.71 -13.33 -9.15
C HIS A 123 3.94 -12.24 -8.40
N VAL A 124 4.36 -11.95 -7.17
CA VAL A 124 4.00 -10.73 -6.46
C VAL A 124 4.72 -9.57 -7.13
N VAL A 125 3.98 -8.56 -7.59
CA VAL A 125 4.57 -7.38 -8.23
C VAL A 125 4.65 -6.25 -7.21
N ILE A 126 5.86 -5.84 -6.85
CA ILE A 126 6.11 -4.74 -5.92
C ILE A 126 6.44 -3.50 -6.74
N VAL A 127 5.59 -2.47 -6.68
CA VAL A 127 5.78 -1.22 -7.43
C VAL A 127 6.25 -0.10 -6.52
N ALA A 128 7.35 0.54 -6.92
CA ALA A 128 8.00 1.64 -6.21
C ALA A 128 8.06 2.93 -7.04
N GLY A 129 8.47 4.01 -6.38
CA GLY A 129 8.62 5.33 -6.99
C GLY A 129 7.32 6.14 -7.02
N GLY A 130 6.30 5.77 -6.24
CA GLY A 130 4.99 6.44 -6.28
C GLY A 130 4.41 6.45 -7.69
N ILE A 131 4.04 7.62 -8.21
CA ILE A 131 3.76 7.80 -9.65
C ILE A 131 4.90 8.51 -10.42
N GLY A 132 6.08 8.63 -9.81
CA GLY A 132 7.24 9.32 -10.38
C GLY A 132 7.12 10.85 -10.41
N ARG A 133 6.14 11.44 -9.70
CA ARG A 133 5.89 12.89 -9.67
C ARG A 133 5.73 13.40 -8.23
N PRO A 134 6.33 14.55 -7.88
CA PRO A 134 6.12 15.22 -6.60
C PRO A 134 4.67 15.66 -6.37
N TYR A 135 4.36 16.10 -5.14
CA TYR A 135 3.06 16.56 -4.65
C TYR A 135 1.96 15.51 -4.53
N LEU A 136 2.26 14.25 -4.82
CA LEU A 136 1.29 13.16 -4.75
C LEU A 136 1.69 12.15 -3.68
N THR A 137 0.69 11.58 -3.03
CA THR A 137 0.91 10.61 -1.96
C THR A 137 1.05 9.21 -2.54
N THR A 138 1.53 8.28 -1.71
CA THR A 138 1.52 6.85 -2.05
C THR A 138 0.11 6.27 -2.12
N ASP A 139 -0.88 6.91 -1.50
CA ASP A 139 -2.28 6.46 -1.55
C ASP A 139 -2.88 6.81 -2.92
N THR A 140 -2.64 8.03 -3.44
CA THR A 140 -3.01 8.38 -4.82
C THR A 140 -2.31 7.47 -5.83
N ALA A 141 -1.02 7.17 -5.60
CA ALA A 141 -0.26 6.26 -6.45
C ALA A 141 -0.82 4.82 -6.44
N ALA A 142 -1.21 4.33 -5.27
CA ALA A 142 -1.84 3.02 -5.13
C ALA A 142 -3.14 2.94 -5.93
N LEU A 143 -4.01 3.96 -5.83
CA LEU A 143 -5.27 3.98 -6.58
C LEU A 143 -5.02 4.05 -8.09
N SER A 144 -4.13 4.93 -8.55
CA SER A 144 -3.76 5.03 -9.97
C SER A 144 -3.21 3.71 -10.52
N LEU A 145 -2.33 3.05 -9.77
CA LEU A 145 -1.74 1.78 -10.18
C LEU A 145 -2.74 0.63 -10.15
N ALA A 146 -3.64 0.62 -9.16
CA ALA A 146 -4.71 -0.37 -9.08
C ALA A 146 -5.63 -0.29 -10.29
N LEU A 147 -5.97 0.93 -10.75
CA LEU A 147 -6.73 1.13 -11.98
C LEU A 147 -5.96 0.65 -13.22
N GLU A 148 -4.68 1.05 -13.35
CA GLU A 148 -3.84 0.65 -14.49
C GLU A 148 -3.68 -0.87 -14.57
N LEU A 149 -3.56 -1.54 -13.42
CA LEU A 149 -3.42 -2.98 -13.32
C LEU A 149 -4.75 -3.70 -13.11
N GLU A 150 -5.91 -3.07 -13.34
CA GLU A 150 -7.24 -3.70 -13.24
C GLU A 150 -7.44 -4.49 -11.92
N CYS A 151 -6.96 -3.94 -10.80
CA CYS A 151 -7.21 -4.49 -9.48
C CYS A 151 -8.69 -4.26 -9.11
N GLU A 152 -9.31 -5.25 -8.48
CA GLU A 152 -10.73 -5.18 -8.09
C GLU A 152 -10.94 -4.47 -6.75
N VAL A 153 -9.87 -4.26 -5.98
CA VAL A 153 -9.87 -3.56 -4.69
C VAL A 153 -8.47 -3.05 -4.34
N VAL A 154 -8.42 -1.94 -3.60
CA VAL A 154 -7.22 -1.48 -2.90
C VAL A 154 -7.34 -1.81 -1.41
N LEU A 155 -6.46 -2.69 -0.93
CA LEU A 155 -6.36 -3.08 0.48
C LEU A 155 -5.32 -2.18 1.15
N LYS A 156 -5.76 -1.19 1.93
CA LYS A 156 -4.86 -0.28 2.64
C LYS A 156 -4.61 -0.79 4.06
N ALA A 157 -3.42 -1.32 4.28
CA ALA A 157 -2.97 -1.72 5.60
C ALA A 157 -2.73 -0.49 6.48
N THR A 158 -3.28 -0.51 7.69
CA THR A 158 -3.06 0.53 8.69
C THR A 158 -2.78 -0.10 10.05
N LYS A 159 -2.42 0.72 11.05
CA LYS A 159 -2.26 0.27 12.45
C LYS A 159 -3.59 0.07 13.18
N VAL A 160 -4.68 0.60 12.63
CA VAL A 160 -6.04 0.43 13.16
C VAL A 160 -6.80 -0.56 12.30
N ASN A 161 -7.79 -1.22 12.87
CA ASN A 161 -8.54 -2.28 12.19
C ASN A 161 -9.69 -1.75 11.32
N GLY A 162 -9.73 -0.46 10.98
CA GLY A 162 -10.80 0.14 10.17
C GLY A 162 -10.89 1.66 10.31
N VAL A 163 -11.98 2.22 9.81
CA VAL A 163 -12.40 3.61 9.99
C VAL A 163 -13.27 3.71 11.23
N TYR A 164 -13.05 4.76 12.00
CA TYR A 164 -13.81 5.07 13.20
C TYR A 164 -14.54 6.40 13.03
N ASP A 165 -15.65 6.55 13.74
CA ASP A 165 -16.39 7.82 13.83
C ASP A 165 -15.57 8.97 14.44
N LYS A 166 -14.53 8.65 15.21
CA LYS A 166 -13.54 9.57 15.79
C LYS A 166 -12.24 8.86 16.10
N ASP A 167 -11.18 9.61 16.40
CA ASP A 167 -9.84 9.05 16.64
C ASP A 167 -9.84 8.07 17.85
N PRO A 168 -9.65 6.76 17.64
CA PRO A 168 -9.69 5.78 18.72
C PRO A 168 -8.50 5.90 19.68
N ALA A 169 -7.43 6.61 19.30
CA ALA A 169 -6.31 6.89 20.20
C ALA A 169 -6.63 8.02 21.20
N GLN A 170 -7.59 8.89 20.88
CA GLN A 170 -8.00 10.03 21.71
C GLN A 170 -9.33 9.76 22.44
N PHE A 171 -10.21 8.97 21.83
CA PHE A 171 -11.57 8.73 22.33
C PHE A 171 -11.82 7.24 22.54
N VAL A 172 -11.98 6.83 23.81
CA VAL A 172 -12.21 5.43 24.20
C VAL A 172 -13.56 4.90 23.68
N ASP A 173 -14.53 5.77 23.44
CA ASP A 173 -15.86 5.43 22.92
C ASP A 173 -15.95 5.51 21.39
N ALA A 174 -14.81 5.58 20.69
CA ALA A 174 -14.77 5.51 19.23
C ALA A 174 -15.34 4.18 18.72
N LYS A 175 -16.22 4.26 17.74
CA LYS A 175 -16.91 3.12 17.12
C LYS A 175 -16.38 2.89 15.72
N LYS A 176 -15.94 1.65 15.47
CA LYS A 176 -15.55 1.22 14.12
C LYS A 176 -16.78 1.16 13.23
N VAL A 177 -16.68 1.70 12.02
CA VAL A 177 -17.72 1.64 11.00
C VAL A 177 -17.37 0.50 10.04
N ASP A 178 -18.35 -0.31 9.63
CA ASP A 178 -18.08 -1.46 8.73
C ASP A 178 -18.05 -1.06 7.25
N ALA A 179 -18.85 -0.06 6.86
CA ALA A 179 -18.87 0.47 5.51
C ALA A 179 -19.10 1.99 5.50
N VAL A 180 -18.45 2.69 4.57
CA VAL A 180 -18.56 4.15 4.40
C VAL A 180 -18.76 4.43 2.91
N SER A 181 -19.69 5.32 2.56
CA SER A 181 -19.83 5.71 1.15
C SER A 181 -18.65 6.58 0.71
N PHE A 182 -18.29 6.58 -0.57
CA PHE A 182 -17.27 7.51 -1.07
C PHE A 182 -17.61 8.98 -0.75
N GLN A 183 -18.88 9.36 -0.86
CA GLN A 183 -19.33 10.72 -0.58
C GLN A 183 -19.07 11.10 0.88
N ASP A 184 -19.38 10.20 1.82
CA ASP A 184 -19.14 10.42 3.25
C ASP A 184 -17.64 10.49 3.54
N ALA A 185 -16.85 9.57 2.97
CA ALA A 185 -15.41 9.55 3.15
C ALA A 185 -14.71 10.83 2.64
N VAL A 186 -15.22 11.44 1.56
CA VAL A 186 -14.68 12.69 1.00
C VAL A 186 -15.15 13.92 1.80
N SER A 187 -16.39 13.90 2.28
CA SER A 187 -17.04 15.07 2.89
C SER A 187 -16.75 15.19 4.39
N ASP A 188 -16.54 14.07 5.09
CA ASP A 188 -16.30 14.05 6.53
C ASP A 188 -14.81 14.23 6.86
N GLU A 189 -14.47 15.37 7.46
CA GLU A 189 -13.09 15.68 7.88
C GLU A 189 -12.57 14.79 9.02
N ALA A 190 -13.46 14.08 9.72
CA ALA A 190 -13.07 13.09 10.72
C ALA A 190 -12.46 11.83 10.08
N ILE A 191 -12.83 11.51 8.84
CA ILE A 191 -12.39 10.31 8.12
C ILE A 191 -11.03 10.55 7.47
N LYS A 192 -9.96 10.44 8.26
CA LYS A 192 -8.56 10.68 7.83
C LYS A 192 -7.86 9.43 7.30
N VAL A 193 -8.52 8.71 6.39
CA VAL A 193 -8.07 7.39 5.94
C VAL A 193 -7.10 7.44 4.78
N MET A 194 -7.22 8.45 3.90
CA MET A 194 -6.29 8.77 2.82
C MET A 194 -6.51 10.23 2.39
N ASP A 195 -5.67 10.76 1.50
CA ASP A 195 -5.87 12.11 0.97
C ASP A 195 -7.10 12.21 0.04
N LYS A 196 -7.65 13.42 -0.07
CA LYS A 196 -8.86 13.68 -0.87
C LYS A 196 -8.68 13.37 -2.36
N ALA A 197 -7.47 13.50 -2.91
CA ALA A 197 -7.23 13.18 -4.30
C ALA A 197 -7.31 11.66 -4.55
N ALA A 198 -6.78 10.85 -3.63
CA ALA A 198 -6.92 9.40 -3.66
C ALA A 198 -8.40 8.95 -3.53
N LEU A 199 -9.16 9.52 -2.59
CA LEU A 199 -10.59 9.22 -2.45
C LEU A 199 -11.40 9.63 -3.69
N GLY A 200 -11.14 10.82 -4.23
CA GLY A 200 -11.81 11.29 -5.45
C GLY A 200 -11.54 10.36 -6.63
N LEU A 201 -10.30 9.89 -6.79
CA LEU A 201 -9.96 8.92 -7.83
C LEU A 201 -10.65 7.57 -7.62
N ALA A 202 -10.73 7.09 -6.37
CA ALA A 202 -11.45 5.87 -6.02
C ALA A 202 -12.94 5.97 -6.36
N MET A 203 -13.56 7.10 -6.00
CA MET A 203 -14.96 7.41 -6.25
C MET A 203 -15.28 7.47 -7.75
N GLU A 204 -14.48 8.23 -8.52
CA GLU A 204 -14.69 8.43 -9.97
C GLU A 204 -14.74 7.09 -10.73
N TYR A 205 -13.89 6.14 -10.34
CA TYR A 205 -13.79 4.83 -10.99
C TYR A 205 -14.49 3.70 -10.22
N THR A 206 -15.23 4.03 -9.16
CA THR A 206 -15.93 3.05 -8.30
C THR A 206 -15.00 1.92 -7.82
N LEU A 207 -13.73 2.24 -7.54
CA LEU A 207 -12.73 1.28 -7.11
C LEU A 207 -12.76 1.15 -5.58
N PRO A 208 -13.23 0.02 -5.02
CA PRO A 208 -13.39 -0.10 -3.58
C PRO A 208 -12.05 -0.03 -2.85
N VAL A 209 -12.09 0.55 -1.66
CA VAL A 209 -10.95 0.58 -0.74
C VAL A 209 -11.32 -0.12 0.55
N VAL A 210 -10.48 -1.03 1.03
CA VAL A 210 -10.65 -1.67 2.35
C VAL A 210 -9.55 -1.18 3.28
N ILE A 211 -9.94 -0.51 4.37
CA ILE A 211 -9.04 -0.11 5.46
C ILE A 211 -9.04 -1.22 6.50
N PHE A 212 -7.88 -1.82 6.76
CA PHE A 212 -7.79 -2.95 7.69
C PHE A 212 -6.43 -3.04 8.38
N ASP A 213 -6.35 -3.86 9.41
CA ASP A 213 -5.09 -4.20 10.08
C ASP A 213 -4.49 -5.46 9.43
N ALA A 214 -3.35 -5.29 8.76
CA ALA A 214 -2.62 -6.36 8.11
C ALA A 214 -1.70 -7.14 9.07
N MET A 215 -1.49 -6.65 10.29
CA MET A 215 -0.58 -7.26 11.28
C MET A 215 -1.22 -8.40 12.07
N VAL A 216 -2.50 -8.69 11.82
CA VAL A 216 -3.21 -9.84 12.39
C VAL A 216 -3.14 -11.01 11.41
N ALA A 217 -2.70 -12.17 11.91
CA ALA A 217 -2.59 -13.38 11.09
C ALA A 217 -3.92 -13.75 10.42
N GLY A 218 -3.86 -14.03 9.12
CA GLY A 218 -5.00 -14.37 8.26
C GLY A 218 -5.77 -13.17 7.73
N ASN A 219 -5.55 -11.94 8.22
CA ASN A 219 -6.36 -10.80 7.82
C ASN A 219 -6.19 -10.42 6.35
N ILE A 220 -5.00 -10.57 5.77
CA ILE A 220 -4.79 -10.27 4.34
C ILE A 220 -5.65 -11.20 3.48
N LEU A 221 -5.67 -12.50 3.80
CA LEU A 221 -6.51 -13.47 3.07
C LEU A 221 -8.02 -13.19 3.25
N ARG A 222 -8.45 -12.84 4.48
CA ARG A 222 -9.85 -12.47 4.75
C ARG A 222 -10.27 -11.20 4.01
N ALA A 223 -9.39 -10.20 3.94
CA ALA A 223 -9.63 -8.97 3.19
C ALA A 223 -9.75 -9.24 1.69
N VAL A 224 -8.89 -10.09 1.13
CA VAL A 224 -8.99 -10.55 -0.26
C VAL A 224 -10.26 -11.37 -0.52
N SER A 225 -10.75 -12.09 0.48
CA SER A 225 -11.95 -12.92 0.37
C SER A 225 -13.25 -12.10 0.36
N ASP A 226 -13.20 -10.82 0.76
CA ASP A 226 -14.34 -9.93 1.04
C ASP A 226 -15.15 -10.39 2.26
N ASP A 227 -14.47 -10.96 3.27
CA ASP A 227 -15.09 -11.55 4.49
C ASP A 227 -15.51 -10.49 5.54
N GLY A 228 -15.83 -9.26 5.11
CA GLY A 228 -16.29 -8.18 6.00
C GLY A 228 -15.25 -7.70 7.03
N ILE A 229 -13.96 -7.89 6.75
CA ILE A 229 -12.89 -7.37 7.63
C ILE A 229 -12.58 -5.91 7.34
N GLY A 230 -12.20 -5.18 8.38
CA GLY A 230 -11.85 -3.78 8.21
C GLY A 230 -13.07 -2.88 8.07
N THR A 231 -12.93 -1.87 7.22
CA THR A 231 -14.00 -1.01 6.76
C THR A 231 -13.90 -0.88 5.25
N LYS A 232 -15.02 -1.10 4.55
CA LYS A 232 -15.10 -0.96 3.09
C LYS A 232 -15.59 0.45 2.72
N ILE A 233 -14.88 1.09 1.80
CA ILE A 233 -15.28 2.36 1.20
C ILE A 233 -15.69 2.07 -0.25
N SER A 234 -16.96 2.33 -0.58
CA SER A 234 -17.57 2.01 -1.88
C SER A 234 -18.77 2.88 -2.21
#